data_AF-A0A343TP40-F1
#
_entry.id   AF-A0A343TP40-F1
#
_cell.length_a   1.000
_cell.length_b   1.000
_cell.length_c   1.000
_cell.angle_alpha   90.00
_cell.angle_beta   90.00
_cell.angle_gamma   90.00
#
_symmetry.space_group_name_H-M   'P 1'
#
loop_
_entity.id
_entity.type
_entity.pdbx_description
1 polymer ?
#
loop_
_entity_poly.entity_id
_entity_poly.type
_entity_poly.pdbx_seq_one_letter_code
_entity_poly.pdbx_strand_id
1 'polypeptide(L)' 'MPRTETVLWALAFLLLVVFAVPWFLWGNATVVAGLPIWLWWHIGWMALAAVVFYAFTRRAWDREMGIDPDRSGETP' A
#
# COMPACT_ATOMS: atom_id res chain seq x y z
N MET A 1 -5.42 -6.98 22.27
CA MET A 1 -5.60 -7.66 20.97
C MET A 1 -5.21 -6.67 19.88
N PRO A 2 -4.25 -6.99 18.99
CA PRO A 2 -3.92 -6.08 17.89
C PRO A 2 -5.19 -5.82 17.08
N ARG A 3 -5.51 -4.55 16.80
CA ARG A 3 -6.67 -4.23 15.92
C ARG A 3 -6.43 -4.92 14.59
N THR A 4 -7.45 -5.61 14.09
CA THR A 4 -7.44 -6.33 12.81
C THR A 4 -6.93 -5.46 11.66
N GLU A 5 -7.19 -4.15 11.74
CA GLU A 5 -6.76 -3.13 10.78
C GLU A 5 -5.23 -2.92 10.75
N THR A 6 -4.56 -2.96 11.91
CA THR A 6 -3.08 -2.91 12.00
C THR A 6 -2.45 -4.13 11.36
N VAL A 7 -3.04 -5.31 11.58
CA VAL A 7 -2.59 -6.57 10.96
C VAL A 7 -2.76 -6.51 9.44
N LEU A 8 -3.88 -5.96 8.97
CA LEU A 8 -4.15 -5.73 7.55
C LEU A 8 -3.10 -4.83 6.89
N TRP A 9 -2.78 -3.69 7.50
CA TRP A 9 -1.75 -2.78 6.98
C TRP A 9 -0.36 -3.41 7.00
N ALA A 10 0.01 -4.09 8.08
CA ALA A 10 1.28 -4.81 8.16
C ALA A 10 1.41 -5.88 7.06
N LEU A 11 0.34 -6.63 6.80
CA LEU A 11 0.28 -7.60 5.69
C LEU A 11 0.41 -6.91 4.33
N ALA A 12 -0.28 -5.80 4.10
CA ALA A 12 -0.20 -5.05 2.85
C ALA A 12 1.24 -4.58 2.56
N PHE A 13 1.93 -4.02 3.56
CA PHE A 13 3.33 -3.62 3.43
C PHE A 13 4.26 -4.81 3.21
N LEU A 14 4.03 -5.91 3.92
CA LEU A 14 4.81 -7.13 3.74
C LEU A 14 4.68 -7.67 2.30
N LEU A 15 3.46 -7.73 1.76
CA LEU A 15 3.20 -8.10 0.37
C LEU A 15 3.91 -7.17 -0.61
N LEU A 16 3.86 -5.85 -0.39
CA LEU A 16 4.57 -4.87 -1.22
C LEU A 16 6.08 -5.13 -1.27
N VAL A 17 6.70 -5.40 -0.12
CA VAL A 17 8.15 -5.65 -0.03
C VAL A 17 8.51 -6.98 -0.67
N VAL A 18 7.77 -8.03 -0.33
CA VAL A 18 8.02 -9.39 -0.83
C VAL A 18 7.89 -9.41 -2.35
N PHE A 19 6.80 -8.90 -2.93
CA PHE A 19 6.61 -8.90 -4.38
C PHE A 19 7.34 -7.77 -5.13
N ALA A 20 8.12 -6.93 -4.45
CA ALA A 20 8.97 -5.93 -5.11
C ALA A 20 10.07 -6.58 -5.96
N VAL A 21 10.59 -7.73 -5.52
CA VAL A 21 11.61 -8.49 -6.26
C VAL A 21 10.90 -9.49 -7.18
N PRO A 22 11.02 -9.38 -8.52
CA PRO A 22 10.25 -10.23 -9.42
C PRO A 22 11.03 -11.53 -9.69
N TRP A 23 11.35 -12.31 -8.65
CA TRP A 23 12.11 -13.57 -8.76
C TRP A 23 11.51 -14.53 -9.80
N PHE A 24 10.20 -14.45 -10.00
CA PHE A 24 9.44 -15.29 -10.93
C PHE A 24 9.59 -14.87 -12.40
N LEU A 25 10.03 -13.64 -12.67
CA LEU A 25 10.21 -13.11 -14.04
C LEU A 25 11.68 -13.17 -14.49
N TRP A 26 12.60 -13.67 -13.67
CA TRP A 26 14.05 -13.71 -13.95
C TRP A 26 14.44 -14.54 -15.19
N GLY A 27 13.56 -15.39 -15.74
CA GLY A 27 13.79 -16.16 -16.97
C GLY A 27 12.93 -15.72 -18.17
N ASN A 28 12.11 -14.68 -18.04
CA ASN A 28 11.13 -14.33 -19.05
C ASN A 28 11.61 -13.14 -19.91
N ALA A 29 12.10 -13.43 -21.11
CA ALA A 29 12.54 -12.41 -22.07
C ALA A 29 11.39 -11.77 -22.88
N THR A 30 10.13 -11.96 -22.47
CA THR A 30 8.99 -11.39 -23.18
C THR A 30 9.05 -9.86 -23.17
N VAL A 31 9.10 -9.27 -24.36
CA VAL A 31 9.13 -7.83 -24.56
C VAL A 31 7.73 -7.35 -24.93
N VAL A 32 7.22 -6.37 -24.20
CA VAL A 32 5.93 -5.71 -24.48
C VAL A 32 6.18 -4.22 -24.69
N ALA A 33 5.68 -3.69 -25.81
CA ALA A 33 5.86 -2.28 -26.20
C ALA A 33 7.34 -1.82 -26.22
N GLY A 34 8.26 -2.71 -26.60
CA GLY A 34 9.69 -2.43 -26.69
C GLY A 34 10.47 -2.53 -25.38
N LEU A 35 9.81 -2.80 -24.24
CA LEU A 35 10.45 -2.99 -22.95
C LEU A 35 10.19 -4.39 -22.37
N PRO A 36 11.16 -4.99 -21.66
CA PRO A 36 10.97 -6.28 -21.00
C PRO A 36 9.80 -6.24 -20.02
N ILE A 37 9.01 -7.32 -19.98
CA ILE A 37 7.87 -7.48 -19.07
C ILE A 37 8.25 -7.27 -17.59
N TRP A 38 9.48 -7.61 -17.21
CA TRP A 38 10.03 -7.39 -15.88
C TRP A 38 10.08 -5.90 -15.50
N LEU A 39 10.35 -5.01 -16.47
CA LEU A 39 10.33 -3.56 -16.22
C LEU A 39 8.90 -3.05 -16.01
N TRP A 40 7.95 -3.55 -16.80
CA TRP A 40 6.52 -3.24 -16.64
C TRP A 40 5.98 -3.68 -15.27
N TRP A 41 6.46 -4.81 -14.75
CA TRP A 41 6.15 -5.24 -13.39
C TRP A 41 6.55 -4.18 -12.37
N HIS A 42 7.77 -3.65 -12.45
CA HIS A 42 8.21 -2.59 -11.54
C HIS A 42 7.37 -1.31 -11.68
N ILE A 43 7.00 -0.92 -12.91
CA ILE A 43 6.14 0.25 -13.13
C ILE A 43 4.78 0.03 -12.47
N GLY A 44 4.15 -1.12 -12.71
CA GLY A 44 2.89 -1.49 -12.08
C GLY A 44 3.00 -1.55 -10.55
N TRP A 45 4.12 -2.07 -10.03
CA TRP A 45 4.37 -2.17 -8.60
C TRP A 45 4.60 -0.82 -7.93
N MET A 46 5.27 0.12 -8.61
CA MET A 46 5.42 1.51 -8.14
C MET A 46 4.05 2.21 -8.06
N ALA A 47 3.19 2.00 -9.06
CA ALA A 47 1.83 2.53 -9.01
C ALA A 47 1.01 1.91 -7.87
N LEU A 48 1.09 0.59 -7.69
CA LEU A 48 0.42 -0.11 -6.59
C LEU A 48 0.91 0.40 -5.22
N ALA A 49 2.23 0.49 -5.04
CA ALA A 49 2.84 1.02 -3.82
C ALA A 49 2.37 2.45 -3.54
N ALA A 50 2.33 3.32 -4.55
CA ALA A 50 1.83 4.69 -4.42
C ALA A 50 0.35 4.72 -3.97
N VAL A 51 -0.50 3.88 -4.55
CA VAL A 51 -1.93 3.78 -4.16
C VAL A 51 -2.09 3.29 -2.73
N VAL A 52 -1.33 2.27 -2.33
CA VAL A 52 -1.37 1.73 -0.95
C VAL A 52 -0.89 2.78 0.05
N PHE A 53 0.20 3.49 -0.25
CA PHE A 53 0.67 4.60 0.58
C PHE A 53 -0.36 5.73 0.65
N TYR A 54 -0.97 6.09 -0.49
CA TYR A 54 -2.02 7.11 -0.53
C TYR A 54 -3.21 6.71 0.35
N ALA A 55 -3.70 5.48 0.20
CA ALA A 55 -4.77 4.96 1.04
C ALA A 55 -4.38 4.93 2.52
N PHE A 56 -3.13 4.60 2.84
CA PHE A 56 -2.61 4.63 4.20
C PHE A 56 -2.68 6.04 4.79
N THR A 57 -2.14 7.02 4.06
CA THR A 57 -2.18 8.43 4.45
C THR A 57 -3.58 9.02 4.53
N ARG A 58 -4.60 8.38 3.95
CA ARG A 58 -6.00 8.82 4.07
C ARG A 58 -6.77 8.12 5.18
N ARG A 59 -6.50 6.82 5.40
CA ARG A 59 -7.34 5.98 6.27
C ARG A 59 -6.75 5.78 7.66
N ALA A 60 -5.43 5.63 7.76
CA ALA A 60 -4.74 5.56 9.03
C ALA A 60 -4.57 6.96 9.63
N TRP A 61 -4.14 7.92 8.80
CA TRP A 61 -3.81 9.28 9.24
C TRP A 61 -5.02 10.08 9.75
N ASP A 62 -6.18 10.07 9.05
CA ASP A 62 -7.40 10.77 9.51
C ASP A 62 -7.90 10.24 10.86
N ARG A 63 -7.64 8.96 11.17
CA ARG A 63 -8.01 8.35 12.46
C ARG A 63 -7.01 8.64 13.56
N GLU A 64 -5.72 8.68 13.25
CA GLU A 64 -4.65 8.97 14.24
C GLU A 64 -4.60 10.46 14.60
N MET A 65 -5.04 11.36 13.71
CA MET A 65 -5.23 12.78 14.03
C MET A 65 -6.46 13.09 14.89
N GLY A 66 -7.29 12.08 15.24
CA GLY A 66 -8.31 12.24 16.28
C GLY A 66 -9.36 13.30 15.96
N ILE A 67 -9.83 13.40 14.71
CA ILE A 67 -11.08 14.11 14.43
C ILE A 67 -12.23 13.22 14.92
N ASP A 68 -12.40 13.16 16.25
CA ASP A 68 -13.67 12.82 16.87
C ASP A 68 -14.50 14.12 16.81
N PRO A 69 -15.53 14.22 15.95
CA PRO A 69 -16.43 15.36 15.94
C PRO A 69 -17.28 15.49 17.22
N ASP A 70 -17.11 14.61 18.21
CA ASP A 70 -18.04 14.40 19.33
C ASP A 70 -17.58 15.01 20.68
N ARG A 71 -16.62 15.95 20.69
CA ARG A 71 -16.12 16.59 21.95
C ARG A 71 -16.50 18.07 22.14
N SER A 72 -17.42 18.62 21.37
CA SER A 72 -17.88 20.02 21.51
C SER A 72 -19.24 20.19 22.18
N GLY A 73 -19.80 19.13 22.76
CA GLY A 73 -21.17 19.09 23.29
C GLY A 73 -21.38 19.10 24.81
N GLU A 74 -20.33 19.16 25.65
CA GLU A 74 -20.50 19.22 27.11
C GLU A 74 -20.19 20.63 27.66
N THR A 75 -21.24 21.45 27.63
CA THR A 75 -21.45 22.64 28.45
C THR A 75 -21.63 22.28 29.93
N PRO A 76 -21.16 23.15 30.84
CA PRO A 76 -22.07 23.71 31.85
C PRO A 76 -22.34 25.20 31.63
#